data_AF-A0A3C2D5G4-F1
#
_entry.id   AF-A0A3C2D5G4-F1
#
_cell.length_a   1.000
_cell.length_b   1.000
_cell.length_c   1.000
_cell.angle_alpha   90.00
_cell.angle_beta   90.00
_cell.angle_gamma   90.00
#
_symmetry.space_group_name_H-M   'P 1'
#
loop_
_entity.id
_entity.type
_entity.pdbx_description
1 polymer ?
#
loop_
_entity_poly.entity_id
_entity_poly.type
_entity_poly.pdbx_seq_one_letter_code
_entity_poly.pdbx_strand_id
1 'polypeptide(L)'
;MILQQKTLEKLRNLINEETEYRSGPKLVAFFNELGFSDVYVQGFPSRWVFTDEKLSKINGTPEIDKCIKRVFAPVNFITRFAELDKFINDFNQYLAFDSWKVVRNEKEITFVKAGKINFETAPEIKEDDFLNREFKDISLDKLGLDSVITETLNVRFDEIKKCLNAKAPLSVIFLSGSTLEGILLGIASKHPKEFNQSKAAPKDREGKIKSFYDWSLSNYIDVASDLDFLKEDVKKFSHALRDFRNYIHPYEQVSSRFNPNDQTARICWQVLKAAIFQLCETKQ
;
A
#
# COMPACT_ATOMS: atom_id res chain seq x y z
N MET A 1 -7.66 -30.92 -5.37
CA MET A 1 -6.56 -30.74 -4.38
C MET A 1 -7.07 -30.94 -2.96
N ILE A 2 -6.20 -31.25 -1.97
CA ILE A 2 -6.59 -31.26 -0.54
C ILE A 2 -5.93 -30.05 0.13
N LEU A 3 -6.72 -29.22 0.80
CA LEU A 3 -6.29 -28.00 1.46
C LEU A 3 -6.27 -28.18 2.98
N GLN A 4 -5.23 -27.67 3.62
CA GLN A 4 -5.16 -27.54 5.07
C GLN A 4 -6.13 -26.48 5.61
N GLN A 5 -6.42 -26.54 6.91
CA GLN A 5 -7.38 -25.66 7.57
C GLN A 5 -7.11 -24.17 7.35
N LYS A 6 -5.85 -23.73 7.42
CA LYS A 6 -5.49 -22.31 7.23
C LYS A 6 -5.74 -21.82 5.79
N THR A 7 -5.53 -22.68 4.80
CA THR A 7 -5.83 -22.36 3.41
C THR A 7 -7.33 -22.29 3.17
N LEU A 8 -8.12 -23.16 3.82
CA LEU A 8 -9.58 -23.11 3.79
C LEU A 8 -10.13 -21.83 4.44
N GLU A 9 -9.57 -21.42 5.59
CA GLU A 9 -9.93 -20.15 6.25
C GLU A 9 -9.65 -18.95 5.35
N LYS A 10 -8.51 -18.93 4.65
CA LYS A 10 -8.19 -17.87 3.70
C LYS A 10 -9.13 -17.87 2.49
N LEU A 11 -9.42 -19.04 1.93
CA LEU A 11 -10.37 -19.20 0.83
C LEU A 11 -11.78 -18.73 1.23
N ARG A 12 -12.23 -19.02 2.45
CA ARG A 12 -13.49 -18.51 3.01
C ARG A 12 -13.51 -16.98 2.99
N ASN A 13 -12.45 -16.33 3.44
CA ASN A 13 -12.41 -14.86 3.49
C ASN A 13 -12.47 -14.25 2.08
N LEU A 14 -11.76 -14.85 1.11
CA LEU A 14 -11.85 -14.49 -0.31
C LEU A 14 -13.28 -14.62 -0.84
N ILE A 15 -13.96 -15.73 -0.53
CA ILE A 15 -15.35 -15.96 -0.96
C ILE A 15 -16.33 -15.00 -0.26
N ASN A 16 -16.15 -14.73 1.02
CA ASN A 16 -17.14 -13.99 1.79
C ASN A 16 -17.07 -12.47 1.59
N GLU A 17 -15.86 -11.93 1.46
CA GLU A 17 -15.67 -10.48 1.52
C GLU A 17 -14.44 -9.89 0.82
N GLU A 18 -13.30 -10.57 0.73
CA GLU A 18 -12.09 -9.92 0.21
C GLU A 18 -12.16 -9.66 -1.30
N THR A 19 -12.61 -10.61 -2.11
CA THR A 19 -12.74 -10.38 -3.56
C THR A 19 -13.98 -9.53 -3.89
N GLU A 20 -15.06 -9.80 -3.16
CA GLU A 20 -16.31 -9.05 -3.19
C GLU A 20 -17.16 -9.43 -1.97
N TYR A 21 -18.01 -8.52 -1.50
CA TYR A 21 -18.95 -8.82 -0.43
C TYR A 21 -20.11 -9.70 -0.93
N ARG A 22 -20.21 -10.92 -0.40
CA ARG A 22 -21.33 -11.85 -0.68
C ARG A 22 -22.28 -11.92 0.51
N SER A 23 -23.52 -11.47 0.34
CA SER A 23 -24.59 -11.70 1.33
C SER A 23 -24.94 -13.19 1.44
N GLY A 24 -25.68 -13.59 2.47
CA GLY A 24 -26.12 -14.98 2.65
C GLY A 24 -26.76 -15.61 1.40
N PRO A 25 -27.74 -14.96 0.73
CA PRO A 25 -28.29 -15.43 -0.54
C PRO A 25 -27.25 -15.55 -1.67
N LYS A 26 -26.29 -14.64 -1.75
CA LYS A 26 -25.21 -14.69 -2.76
C LYS A 26 -24.25 -15.85 -2.50
N LEU A 27 -23.97 -16.18 -1.23
CA LEU A 27 -23.17 -17.36 -0.87
C LEU A 27 -23.88 -18.66 -1.25
N VAL A 28 -25.17 -18.75 -0.99
CA VAL A 28 -26.00 -19.88 -1.44
C VAL A 28 -25.94 -20.02 -2.96
N ALA A 29 -26.15 -18.93 -3.70
CA ALA A 29 -26.04 -18.95 -5.16
C ALA A 29 -24.66 -19.42 -5.64
N PHE A 30 -23.58 -18.89 -5.05
CA PHE A 30 -22.21 -19.27 -5.38
C PHE A 30 -21.94 -20.77 -5.19
N PHE A 31 -22.36 -21.35 -4.05
CA PHE A 31 -22.16 -22.77 -3.79
C PHE A 31 -23.11 -23.66 -4.58
N ASN A 32 -24.32 -23.20 -4.91
CA ASN A 32 -25.23 -23.98 -5.76
C ASN A 32 -24.65 -24.19 -7.17
N GLU A 33 -23.90 -23.21 -7.69
CA GLU A 33 -23.15 -23.35 -8.94
C GLU A 33 -21.99 -24.37 -8.87
N LEU A 34 -21.58 -24.76 -7.65
CA LEU A 34 -20.61 -25.82 -7.39
C LEU A 34 -21.28 -27.18 -7.14
N GLY A 35 -22.59 -27.30 -7.34
CA GLY A 35 -23.35 -28.55 -7.24
C GLY A 35 -24.12 -28.72 -5.94
N PHE A 36 -24.20 -27.69 -5.09
CA PHE A 36 -25.10 -27.68 -3.95
C PHE A 36 -26.53 -27.27 -4.35
N SER A 37 -27.49 -27.44 -3.44
CA SER A 37 -28.90 -27.11 -3.66
C SER A 37 -29.53 -26.48 -2.42
N ASP A 38 -28.80 -25.57 -1.78
CA ASP A 38 -29.25 -24.90 -0.56
C ASP A 38 -30.24 -23.77 -0.89
N VAL A 39 -31.06 -23.41 0.10
CA VAL A 39 -32.02 -22.30 0.03
C VAL A 39 -31.83 -21.39 1.25
N TYR A 40 -31.72 -20.09 1.02
CA TYR A 40 -31.56 -19.12 2.10
C TYR A 40 -32.91 -18.83 2.77
N VAL A 41 -33.08 -19.25 4.03
CA VAL A 41 -34.34 -19.15 4.80
C VAL A 41 -34.10 -18.63 6.22
N GLN A 42 -35.17 -18.35 6.97
CA GLN A 42 -35.05 -17.97 8.38
C GLN A 42 -34.38 -19.09 9.19
N GLY A 43 -33.41 -18.72 10.04
CA GLY A 43 -32.58 -19.69 10.77
C GLY A 43 -31.33 -20.15 10.02
N PHE A 44 -31.00 -19.54 8.87
CA PHE A 44 -29.79 -19.84 8.13
C PHE A 44 -28.52 -19.63 8.98
N PRO A 45 -27.52 -20.52 8.88
CA PRO A 45 -26.25 -20.35 9.59
C PRO A 45 -25.57 -19.02 9.23
N SER A 46 -24.69 -18.55 10.13
CA SER A 46 -23.86 -17.38 9.83
C SER A 46 -22.97 -17.65 8.61
N ARG A 47 -22.62 -16.59 7.86
CA ARG A 47 -21.86 -16.68 6.60
C ARG A 47 -20.59 -17.52 6.71
N TRP A 48 -19.82 -17.32 7.78
CA TRP A 48 -18.55 -18.01 7.94
C TRP A 48 -18.75 -19.51 8.19
N VAL A 49 -19.74 -19.87 9.04
CA VAL A 49 -20.11 -21.28 9.31
C VAL A 49 -20.59 -21.96 8.04
N PHE A 50 -21.48 -21.31 7.28
CA PHE A 50 -21.99 -21.87 6.02
C PHE A 50 -20.84 -22.14 5.03
N THR A 51 -19.99 -21.15 4.80
CA THR A 51 -18.87 -21.29 3.86
C THR A 51 -17.88 -22.36 4.31
N ASP A 52 -17.54 -22.45 5.60
CA ASP A 52 -16.64 -23.50 6.12
C ASP A 52 -17.24 -24.90 5.96
N GLU A 53 -18.54 -25.07 6.23
CA GLU A 53 -19.24 -26.34 6.03
C GLU A 53 -19.17 -26.78 4.56
N LYS A 54 -19.41 -25.86 3.62
CA LYS A 54 -19.38 -26.16 2.18
C LYS A 54 -17.97 -26.43 1.67
N LEU A 55 -16.99 -25.63 2.09
CA LEU A 55 -15.58 -25.84 1.74
C LEU A 55 -15.06 -27.18 2.26
N SER A 56 -15.44 -27.59 3.47
CA SER A 56 -15.09 -28.89 4.03
C SER A 56 -15.62 -30.05 3.19
N LYS A 57 -16.86 -29.94 2.69
CA LYS A 57 -17.50 -30.97 1.84
C LYS A 57 -16.85 -31.15 0.47
N ILE A 58 -16.30 -30.09 -0.12
CA ILE A 58 -15.65 -30.15 -1.44
C ILE A 58 -14.12 -30.32 -1.35
N ASN A 59 -13.53 -30.22 -0.16
CA ASN A 59 -12.09 -30.35 0.02
C ASN A 59 -11.64 -31.77 -0.37
N GLY A 60 -10.60 -31.87 -1.21
CA GLY A 60 -10.15 -33.15 -1.76
C GLY A 60 -10.89 -33.63 -3.01
N THR A 61 -11.92 -32.93 -3.48
CA THR A 61 -12.65 -33.27 -4.71
C THR A 61 -12.31 -32.30 -5.86
N PRO A 62 -12.69 -32.58 -7.12
CA PRO A 62 -12.53 -31.63 -8.23
C PRO A 62 -13.29 -30.30 -8.04
N GLU A 63 -14.27 -30.27 -7.14
CA GLU A 63 -15.09 -29.09 -6.86
C GLU A 63 -14.30 -28.01 -6.13
N ILE A 64 -13.28 -28.35 -5.32
CA ILE A 64 -12.42 -27.33 -4.71
C ILE A 64 -11.59 -26.56 -5.76
N ASP A 65 -11.14 -27.25 -6.81
CA ASP A 65 -10.43 -26.65 -7.94
C ASP A 65 -11.37 -25.70 -8.71
N LYS A 66 -12.63 -26.12 -8.94
CA LYS A 66 -13.67 -25.29 -9.56
C LYS A 66 -13.99 -24.06 -8.69
N CYS A 67 -14.08 -24.25 -7.37
CA CYS A 67 -14.33 -23.19 -6.41
C CYS A 67 -13.26 -22.09 -6.50
N ILE A 68 -11.98 -22.47 -6.41
CA ILE A 68 -10.85 -21.54 -6.49
C ILE A 68 -10.81 -20.83 -7.86
N LYS A 69 -11.02 -21.55 -8.97
CA LYS A 69 -11.10 -20.94 -10.31
C LYS A 69 -12.20 -19.90 -10.41
N ARG A 70 -13.35 -20.13 -9.76
CA ARG A 70 -14.49 -19.20 -9.76
C ARG A 70 -14.20 -17.95 -8.95
N VAL A 71 -13.56 -18.09 -7.78
CA VAL A 71 -13.11 -16.97 -6.94
C VAL A 71 -12.17 -16.05 -7.71
N PHE A 72 -11.23 -16.61 -8.46
CA PHE A 72 -10.22 -15.88 -9.21
C PHE A 72 -10.56 -15.65 -10.70
N ALA A 73 -11.79 -15.87 -11.13
CA ALA A 73 -12.16 -15.78 -12.54
C ALA A 73 -11.89 -14.36 -13.08
N PRO A 74 -11.01 -14.16 -14.10
CA PRO A 74 -10.60 -12.82 -14.54
C PRO A 74 -11.74 -11.92 -15.02
N VAL A 75 -12.84 -12.52 -15.49
CA VAL A 75 -14.07 -11.80 -15.87
C VAL A 75 -14.69 -11.01 -14.71
N ASN A 76 -14.47 -11.43 -13.46
CA ASN A 76 -14.95 -10.71 -12.27
C ASN A 76 -14.07 -9.49 -11.91
N PHE A 77 -12.94 -9.31 -12.61
CA PHE A 77 -11.92 -8.29 -12.33
C PHE A 77 -11.55 -7.48 -13.57
N ILE A 78 -12.48 -7.27 -14.51
CA ILE A 78 -12.29 -6.38 -15.66
C ILE A 78 -11.85 -5.00 -15.14
N THR A 79 -10.80 -4.44 -15.74
CA THR A 79 -10.05 -3.23 -15.32
C THR A 79 -9.37 -3.28 -13.95
N ARG A 80 -9.50 -4.38 -13.19
CA ARG A 80 -8.95 -4.59 -11.84
C ARG A 80 -7.96 -5.77 -11.77
N PHE A 81 -7.27 -6.07 -12.87
CA PHE A 81 -6.37 -7.23 -12.94
C PHE A 81 -5.21 -7.19 -11.94
N ALA A 82 -4.69 -6.00 -11.62
CA ALA A 82 -3.65 -5.85 -10.60
C ALA A 82 -4.14 -6.29 -9.20
N GLU A 83 -5.41 -6.08 -8.90
CA GLU A 83 -6.03 -6.51 -7.65
C GLU A 83 -6.24 -8.03 -7.62
N LEU A 84 -6.68 -8.61 -8.75
CA LEU A 84 -6.75 -10.06 -8.92
C LEU A 84 -5.39 -10.73 -8.69
N ASP A 85 -4.34 -10.19 -9.31
CA ASP A 85 -2.97 -10.71 -9.16
C ASP A 85 -2.49 -10.61 -7.71
N LYS A 86 -2.89 -9.55 -6.99
CA LYS A 86 -2.63 -9.43 -5.55
C LYS A 86 -3.34 -10.51 -4.73
N PHE A 87 -4.63 -10.78 -4.98
CA PHE A 87 -5.35 -11.84 -4.27
C PHE A 87 -4.79 -13.24 -4.57
N ILE A 88 -4.38 -13.50 -5.82
CA ILE A 88 -3.72 -14.75 -6.21
C ILE A 88 -2.40 -14.91 -5.47
N ASN A 89 -1.56 -13.86 -5.44
CA ASN A 89 -0.28 -13.90 -4.74
C ASN A 89 -0.44 -14.11 -3.23
N ASP A 90 -1.41 -13.44 -2.62
CA ASP A 90 -1.73 -13.58 -1.20
C ASP A 90 -2.24 -15.00 -0.87
N PHE A 91 -3.17 -15.54 -1.67
CA PHE A 91 -3.66 -16.91 -1.50
C PHE A 91 -2.55 -17.97 -1.69
N ASN A 92 -1.64 -17.74 -2.63
CA ASN A 92 -0.51 -18.64 -2.88
C ASN A 92 0.47 -18.77 -1.69
N GLN A 93 0.50 -17.82 -0.76
CA GLN A 93 1.28 -17.94 0.48
C GLN A 93 0.75 -19.08 1.37
N TYR A 94 -0.55 -19.37 1.29
CA TYR A 94 -1.20 -20.46 2.01
C TYR A 94 -1.17 -21.75 1.17
N LEU A 95 -1.57 -21.66 -0.10
CA LEU A 95 -1.71 -22.81 -0.99
C LEU A 95 -0.37 -23.52 -1.26
N ALA A 96 0.76 -22.81 -1.17
CA ALA A 96 2.09 -23.41 -1.34
C ALA A 96 2.38 -24.53 -0.32
N PHE A 97 1.85 -24.43 0.90
CA PHE A 97 1.95 -25.49 1.91
C PHE A 97 1.13 -26.73 1.54
N ASP A 98 0.10 -26.57 0.71
CA ASP A 98 -0.68 -27.66 0.12
C ASP A 98 -0.03 -28.20 -1.16
N SER A 99 1.21 -27.78 -1.48
CA SER A 99 1.97 -28.14 -2.68
C SER A 99 1.42 -27.61 -4.01
N TRP A 100 0.58 -26.57 -3.98
CA TRP A 100 -0.03 -25.98 -5.17
C TRP A 100 0.18 -24.47 -5.25
N LYS A 101 0.12 -23.92 -6.47
CA LYS A 101 0.01 -22.48 -6.74
C LYS A 101 -1.05 -22.24 -7.81
N VAL A 102 -1.84 -21.19 -7.61
CA VAL A 102 -2.74 -20.61 -8.61
C VAL A 102 -1.94 -19.71 -9.54
N VAL A 103 -2.12 -19.86 -10.85
CA VAL A 103 -1.48 -19.04 -11.88
C VAL A 103 -2.54 -18.51 -12.83
N ARG A 104 -2.51 -17.20 -13.10
CA ARG A 104 -3.32 -16.56 -14.12
C ARG A 104 -2.57 -16.51 -15.45
N ASN A 105 -3.13 -17.14 -16.48
CA ASN A 105 -2.67 -17.06 -17.86
C ASN A 105 -3.67 -16.22 -18.64
N GLU A 106 -3.48 -14.90 -18.64
CA GLU A 106 -4.40 -13.92 -19.24
C GLU A 106 -5.85 -14.07 -18.74
N LYS A 107 -6.65 -14.87 -19.46
CA LYS A 107 -8.08 -15.12 -19.25
C LYS A 107 -8.36 -16.36 -18.40
N GLU A 108 -7.38 -17.22 -18.17
CA GLU A 108 -7.57 -18.50 -17.50
C GLU A 108 -6.85 -18.58 -16.16
N ILE A 109 -7.45 -19.34 -15.23
CA ILE A 109 -6.85 -19.70 -13.95
C ILE A 109 -6.46 -21.18 -13.99
N THR A 110 -5.18 -21.45 -13.71
CA THR A 110 -4.60 -22.79 -13.72
C THR A 110 -3.88 -23.08 -12.41
N PHE A 111 -3.53 -24.35 -12.18
CA PHE A 111 -2.81 -24.79 -10.99
C PHE A 111 -1.49 -25.43 -11.39
N VAL A 112 -0.42 -25.08 -10.69
CA VAL A 112 0.91 -25.70 -10.85
C VAL A 112 1.37 -26.23 -9.51
N LYS A 113 2.26 -27.24 -9.51
CA LYS A 113 2.90 -27.70 -8.26
C LYS A 113 3.77 -26.59 -7.69
N ALA A 114 3.66 -26.35 -6.39
CA ALA A 114 4.57 -25.47 -5.69
C ALA A 114 5.96 -26.13 -5.63
N GLY A 115 7.01 -25.39 -6.04
CA GLY A 115 8.40 -25.80 -5.83
C GLY A 115 8.82 -25.66 -4.36
N LYS A 116 10.13 -25.57 -4.08
CA LYS A 116 10.61 -25.20 -2.74
C LYS A 116 9.90 -23.91 -2.30
N ILE A 117 9.31 -23.94 -1.11
CA ILE A 117 8.60 -22.78 -0.54
C ILE A 117 9.66 -21.72 -0.20
N ASN A 118 9.92 -20.81 -1.14
CA ASN A 118 10.64 -19.58 -0.88
C ASN A 118 9.58 -18.57 -0.41
N PHE A 119 9.53 -18.30 0.89
CA PHE A 119 8.81 -17.14 1.41
C PHE A 119 9.62 -15.90 1.02
N GLU A 120 9.55 -15.52 -0.25
CA GLU A 120 9.78 -14.13 -0.59
C GLU A 120 8.50 -13.40 -0.17
N THR A 121 8.62 -12.64 0.91
CA THR A 121 7.69 -11.58 1.29
C THR A 121 7.27 -10.84 0.01
N ALA A 122 5.95 -10.60 -0.16
CA ALA A 122 5.39 -9.77 -1.22
C ALA A 122 6.36 -8.63 -1.53
N PRO A 123 6.76 -8.40 -2.80
CA PRO A 123 8.03 -7.78 -3.15
C PRO A 123 8.28 -6.61 -2.20
N GLU A 124 9.07 -6.88 -1.16
CA GLU A 124 9.68 -5.85 -0.38
C GLU A 124 10.50 -5.14 -1.44
N ILE A 125 10.20 -3.87 -1.68
CA ILE A 125 11.11 -3.01 -2.41
C ILE A 125 12.42 -3.19 -1.64
N LYS A 126 13.34 -3.98 -2.19
CA LYS A 126 14.59 -4.29 -1.50
C LYS A 126 15.24 -2.95 -1.22
N GLU A 127 15.75 -2.76 -0.01
CA GLU A 127 16.45 -1.54 0.38
C GLU A 127 17.47 -1.16 -0.71
N ASP A 128 18.17 -2.15 -1.26
CA ASP A 128 19.07 -1.99 -2.40
C ASP A 128 18.38 -1.51 -3.68
N ASP A 129 17.22 -2.04 -4.07
CA ASP A 129 16.49 -1.59 -5.26
C ASP A 129 15.96 -0.14 -5.10
N PHE A 130 15.61 0.27 -3.88
CA PHE A 130 15.21 1.65 -3.57
C PHE A 130 16.40 2.61 -3.54
N LEU A 131 17.52 2.21 -2.91
CA LEU A 131 18.74 3.01 -2.83
C LEU A 131 19.42 3.14 -4.20
N ASN A 132 19.36 2.09 -5.03
CA ASN A 132 19.93 2.03 -6.38
C ASN A 132 19.03 2.64 -7.47
N ARG A 133 17.80 3.07 -7.14
CA ARG A 133 17.03 3.93 -8.05
C ARG A 133 17.80 5.23 -8.24
N GLU A 134 18.47 5.33 -9.39
CA GLU A 134 19.12 6.54 -9.83
C GLU A 134 18.06 7.59 -10.19
N PHE A 135 17.63 8.38 -9.22
CA PHE A 135 16.98 9.66 -9.50
C PHE A 135 18.06 10.67 -9.94
N LYS A 136 18.62 10.48 -11.15
CA LYS A 136 19.56 11.43 -11.76
C LYS A 136 18.81 12.74 -12.05
N ASP A 137 19.37 13.84 -11.56
CA ASP A 137 18.92 15.21 -11.81
C ASP A 137 17.45 15.52 -11.51
N ILE A 138 17.07 15.37 -10.23
CA ILE A 138 15.85 16.01 -9.71
C ILE A 138 16.09 17.53 -9.66
N SER A 139 15.51 18.24 -10.62
CA SER A 139 15.37 19.71 -10.58
C SER A 139 14.05 20.05 -9.90
N LEU A 140 14.14 20.81 -8.81
CA LEU A 140 12.98 21.31 -8.07
C LEU A 140 12.16 22.32 -8.90
N ASP A 141 12.76 22.94 -9.91
CA ASP A 141 12.10 23.87 -10.81
C ASP A 141 10.91 23.23 -11.54
N LYS A 142 10.98 21.91 -11.79
CA LYS A 142 9.90 21.14 -12.43
C LYS A 142 8.63 21.06 -11.59
N LEU A 143 8.71 21.30 -10.28
CA LEU A 143 7.53 21.36 -9.41
C LEU A 143 6.67 22.60 -9.73
N GLY A 144 7.26 23.63 -10.35
CA GLY A 144 6.57 24.87 -10.69
C GLY A 144 6.01 25.58 -9.46
N LEU A 145 6.81 25.63 -8.39
CA LEU A 145 6.53 26.39 -7.17
C LEU A 145 6.97 27.85 -7.34
N ASP A 146 6.59 28.70 -6.39
CA ASP A 146 7.08 30.08 -6.34
C ASP A 146 8.62 30.14 -6.33
N SER A 147 9.19 31.15 -7.00
CA SER A 147 10.64 31.30 -7.15
C SER A 147 11.39 31.40 -5.82
N VAL A 148 10.84 32.11 -4.83
CA VAL A 148 11.47 32.31 -3.51
C VAL A 148 11.47 31.01 -2.72
N ILE A 149 10.37 30.25 -2.81
CA ILE A 149 10.27 28.92 -2.19
C ILE A 149 11.23 27.94 -2.88
N THR A 150 11.30 27.95 -4.21
CA THR A 150 12.18 27.07 -4.98
C THR A 150 13.67 27.32 -4.65
N GLU A 151 14.09 28.58 -4.56
CA GLU A 151 15.44 28.95 -4.13
C GLU A 151 15.75 28.44 -2.71
N THR A 152 14.81 28.65 -1.77
CA THR A 152 14.96 28.16 -0.39
C THR A 152 15.08 26.64 -0.32
N LEU A 153 14.30 25.91 -1.12
CA LEU A 153 14.35 24.45 -1.18
C LEU A 153 15.67 23.96 -1.81
N ASN A 154 16.20 24.65 -2.82
CA ASN A 154 17.51 24.34 -3.41
C ASN A 154 18.65 24.49 -2.37
N VAL A 155 18.62 25.56 -1.55
CA VAL A 155 19.57 25.73 -0.45
C VAL A 155 19.47 24.58 0.56
N ARG A 156 18.25 24.14 0.92
CA ARG A 156 18.04 22.98 1.81
C ARG A 156 18.58 21.69 1.21
N PHE A 157 18.38 21.49 -0.10
CA PHE A 157 18.90 20.35 -0.85
C PHE A 157 20.42 20.27 -0.79
N ASP A 158 21.11 21.39 -0.99
CA ASP A 158 22.56 21.43 -0.90
C ASP A 158 23.07 21.24 0.53
N GLU A 159 22.33 21.73 1.53
CA GLU A 159 22.64 21.48 2.94
C GLU A 159 22.52 19.98 3.29
N ILE A 160 21.49 19.28 2.79
CA ILE A 160 21.34 17.83 2.96
C ILE A 160 22.55 17.08 2.39
N LYS A 161 23.02 17.45 1.19
CA LYS A 161 24.22 16.84 0.58
C LYS A 161 25.47 17.07 1.42
N LYS A 162 25.66 18.28 1.98
CA LYS A 162 26.77 18.58 2.90
C LYS A 162 26.69 17.72 4.16
N CYS A 163 25.49 17.60 4.78
CA CYS A 163 25.30 16.77 5.96
C CYS A 163 25.56 15.28 5.70
N LEU A 164 25.18 14.76 4.52
CA LEU A 164 25.51 13.39 4.10
C LEU A 164 27.04 13.19 4.04
N ASN A 165 27.76 14.11 3.38
CA ASN A 165 29.22 14.04 3.28
C ASN A 165 29.92 14.18 4.64
N ALA A 166 29.35 14.99 5.53
CA ALA A 166 29.86 15.20 6.88
C ALA A 166 29.47 14.07 7.87
N LYS A 167 28.75 13.03 7.42
CA LYS A 167 28.25 11.94 8.27
C LYS A 167 27.41 12.45 9.46
N ALA A 168 26.49 13.39 9.18
CA ALA A 168 25.57 13.98 10.16
C ALA A 168 24.13 13.46 9.96
N PRO A 169 23.82 12.21 10.38
CA PRO A 169 22.59 11.53 9.99
C PRO A 169 21.31 12.19 10.51
N LEU A 170 21.31 12.68 11.76
CA LEU A 170 20.15 13.41 12.32
C LEU A 170 19.81 14.65 11.49
N SER A 171 20.83 15.43 11.09
CA SER A 171 20.62 16.63 10.26
C SER A 171 20.02 16.28 8.91
N VAL A 172 20.49 15.19 8.26
CA VAL A 172 19.91 14.71 7.00
C VAL A 172 18.45 14.33 7.16
N ILE A 173 18.11 13.58 8.21
CA ILE A 173 16.74 13.13 8.49
C ILE A 173 15.83 14.33 8.70
N PHE A 174 16.23 15.28 9.56
CA PHE A 174 15.41 16.43 9.92
C PHE A 174 15.21 17.37 8.73
N LEU A 175 16.28 17.66 8.00
CA LEU A 175 16.21 18.47 6.80
C LEU A 175 15.38 17.78 5.72
N SER A 176 15.50 16.46 5.54
CA SER A 176 14.72 15.72 4.53
C SER A 176 13.22 15.79 4.84
N GLY A 177 12.83 15.52 6.09
CA GLY A 177 11.43 15.62 6.51
C GLY A 177 10.87 17.04 6.42
N SER A 178 11.62 18.04 6.87
CA SER A 178 11.20 19.44 6.77
C SER A 178 11.13 19.94 5.32
N THR A 179 12.01 19.46 4.45
CA THR A 179 12.00 19.81 3.02
C THR A 179 10.79 19.20 2.32
N LEU A 180 10.45 17.94 2.63
CA LEU A 180 9.23 17.31 2.10
C LEU A 180 7.97 18.07 2.51
N GLU A 181 7.88 18.51 3.77
CA GLU A 181 6.76 19.31 4.26
C GLU A 181 6.62 20.63 3.49
N GLY A 182 7.73 21.35 3.28
CA GLY A 182 7.73 22.60 2.51
C GLY A 182 7.30 22.40 1.06
N ILE A 183 7.73 21.31 0.42
CA ILE A 183 7.35 20.97 -0.96
C ILE A 183 5.85 20.69 -1.04
N LEU A 184 5.32 19.83 -0.16
CA LEU A 184 3.90 19.48 -0.19
C LEU A 184 2.99 20.67 0.14
N LEU A 185 3.41 21.57 1.05
CA LEU A 185 2.72 22.84 1.27
C LEU A 185 2.73 23.73 0.02
N GLY A 186 3.85 23.78 -0.71
CA GLY A 186 3.95 24.50 -1.98
C GLY A 186 2.97 23.95 -3.02
N ILE A 187 2.89 22.62 -3.15
CA ILE A 187 1.95 21.95 -4.05
C ILE A 187 0.49 22.18 -3.62
N ALA A 188 0.18 22.05 -2.33
CA ALA A 188 -1.16 22.33 -1.81
C ALA A 188 -1.59 23.77 -2.09
N SER A 189 -0.67 24.73 -1.91
CA SER A 189 -0.90 26.15 -2.19
C SER A 189 -1.16 26.42 -3.67
N LYS A 190 -0.59 25.62 -4.58
CA LYS A 190 -0.83 25.70 -6.03
C LYS A 190 -2.16 25.06 -6.43
N HIS A 191 -2.62 24.04 -5.71
CA HIS A 191 -3.86 23.30 -5.94
C HIS A 191 -4.87 23.43 -4.77
N PRO A 192 -5.22 24.67 -4.34
CA PRO A 192 -5.92 24.87 -3.08
C PRO A 192 -7.32 24.27 -3.07
N LYS A 193 -8.01 24.28 -4.22
CA LYS A 193 -9.35 23.72 -4.34
C LYS A 193 -9.33 22.19 -4.19
N GLU A 194 -8.42 21.52 -4.88
CA GLU A 194 -8.31 20.06 -4.87
C GLU A 194 -7.93 19.55 -3.48
N PHE A 195 -6.90 20.16 -2.87
CA PHE A 195 -6.43 19.80 -1.53
C PHE A 195 -7.52 20.01 -0.46
N ASN A 196 -8.24 21.13 -0.49
CA ASN A 196 -9.32 21.37 0.48
C ASN A 196 -10.57 20.49 0.26
N GLN A 197 -10.74 19.90 -0.92
CA GLN A 197 -11.86 19.01 -1.26
C GLN A 197 -11.56 17.52 -1.06
N SER A 198 -10.29 17.15 -0.86
CA SER A 198 -9.87 15.78 -0.55
C SER A 198 -10.61 15.22 0.67
N LYS A 199 -10.88 13.92 0.63
CA LYS A 199 -11.52 13.21 1.76
C LYS A 199 -10.60 13.13 2.98
N ALA A 200 -9.29 13.21 2.76
CA ALA A 200 -8.26 13.19 3.79
C ALA A 200 -7.94 14.58 4.36
N ALA A 201 -8.58 15.65 3.85
CA ALA A 201 -8.31 17.01 4.30
C ALA A 201 -8.64 17.19 5.80
N PRO A 202 -7.70 17.67 6.63
CA PRO A 202 -7.90 17.79 8.06
C PRO A 202 -8.94 18.85 8.40
N LYS A 203 -9.85 18.49 9.31
CA LYS A 203 -10.90 19.36 9.84
C LYS A 203 -10.58 19.80 11.26
N ASP A 204 -11.05 20.99 11.62
CA ASP A 204 -11.06 21.45 13.01
C ASP A 204 -12.21 20.81 13.81
N ARG A 205 -12.37 21.24 15.06
CA ARG A 205 -13.42 20.72 15.96
C ARG A 205 -14.84 21.06 15.50
N GLU A 206 -15.00 22.06 14.64
CA GLU A 206 -16.27 22.52 14.09
C GLU A 206 -16.57 21.86 12.74
N GLY A 207 -15.67 20.99 12.25
CA GLY A 207 -15.81 20.29 10.98
C GLY A 207 -15.37 21.11 9.76
N LYS A 208 -14.80 22.30 9.97
CA LYS A 208 -14.28 23.16 8.90
C LYS A 208 -12.87 22.73 8.53
N ILE A 209 -12.52 22.82 7.24
CA ILE A 209 -11.17 22.52 6.77
C ILE A 209 -10.18 23.50 7.39
N LYS A 210 -9.09 22.97 7.95
CA LYS A 210 -8.01 23.77 8.53
C LYS A 210 -7.29 24.56 7.44
N SER A 211 -6.73 25.71 7.80
CA SER A 211 -5.81 26.41 6.89
C SER A 211 -4.53 25.62 6.67
N PHE A 212 -3.90 25.71 5.50
CA PHE A 212 -2.69 24.94 5.17
C PHE A 212 -1.55 25.13 6.18
N TYR A 213 -1.37 26.32 6.77
CA TYR A 213 -0.34 26.51 7.80
C TYR A 213 -0.57 25.68 9.07
N ASP A 214 -1.79 25.18 9.31
CA ASP A 214 -2.16 24.30 10.44
C ASP A 214 -2.10 22.80 10.08
N TRP A 215 -1.73 22.46 8.84
CA TRP A 215 -1.61 21.07 8.41
C TRP A 215 -0.25 20.51 8.83
N SER A 216 -0.26 19.30 9.39
CA SER A 216 0.97 18.57 9.66
C SER A 216 1.52 17.92 8.39
N LEU A 217 2.80 17.56 8.37
CA LEU A 217 3.38 16.73 7.30
C LEU A 217 2.57 15.45 7.05
N SER A 218 2.02 14.82 8.11
CA SER A 218 1.12 13.68 7.95
C SER A 218 -0.09 14.01 7.08
N ASN A 219 -0.75 15.15 7.35
CA ASN A 219 -1.93 15.56 6.60
C ASN A 219 -1.60 15.81 5.13
N TYR A 220 -0.45 16.45 4.87
CA TYR A 220 0.02 16.66 3.52
C TYR A 220 0.27 15.36 2.76
N ILE A 221 0.94 14.39 3.38
CA ILE A 221 1.21 13.08 2.78
C ILE A 221 -0.11 12.35 2.47
N ASP A 222 -1.05 12.36 3.41
CA ASP A 222 -2.32 11.66 3.26
C ASP A 222 -3.19 12.27 2.15
N VAL A 223 -3.29 13.59 2.09
CA VAL A 223 -4.05 14.29 1.04
C VAL A 223 -3.38 14.18 -0.32
N ALA A 224 -2.06 14.35 -0.41
CA ALA A 224 -1.34 14.16 -1.66
C ALA A 224 -1.51 12.74 -2.21
N SER A 225 -1.61 11.74 -1.34
CA SER A 225 -1.89 10.37 -1.77
C SER A 225 -3.36 10.12 -2.16
N ASP A 226 -4.33 10.71 -1.44
CA ASP A 226 -5.76 10.66 -1.81
C ASP A 226 -6.03 11.30 -3.18
N LEU A 227 -5.20 12.27 -3.58
CA LEU A 227 -5.25 12.97 -4.86
C LEU A 227 -4.30 12.38 -5.92
N ASP A 228 -3.75 11.18 -5.70
CA ASP A 228 -2.84 10.46 -6.62
C ASP A 228 -1.51 11.20 -6.97
N PHE A 229 -1.14 12.26 -6.25
CA PHE A 229 0.18 12.89 -6.37
C PHE A 229 1.29 12.00 -5.80
N LEU A 230 0.97 11.21 -4.75
CA LEU A 230 1.86 10.23 -4.16
C LEU A 230 1.23 8.84 -4.19
N LYS A 231 1.93 7.89 -4.79
CA LYS A 231 1.55 6.47 -4.79
C LYS A 231 1.71 5.87 -3.39
N GLU A 232 0.99 4.78 -3.14
CA GLU A 232 0.90 4.14 -1.81
C GLU A 232 2.27 3.73 -1.23
N ASP A 233 3.24 3.35 -2.07
CA ASP A 233 4.61 3.05 -1.63
C ASP A 233 5.31 4.30 -1.08
N VAL A 234 5.31 5.39 -1.84
CA VAL A 234 5.93 6.66 -1.43
C VAL A 234 5.18 7.29 -0.26
N LYS A 235 3.85 7.13 -0.17
CA LYS A 235 3.07 7.53 1.01
C LYS A 235 3.60 6.86 2.28
N LYS A 236 3.75 5.53 2.27
CA LYS A 236 4.23 4.77 3.45
C LYS A 236 5.63 5.19 3.86
N PHE A 237 6.55 5.32 2.89
CA PHE A 237 7.90 5.76 3.19
C PHE A 237 7.96 7.21 3.66
N SER A 238 7.10 8.09 3.15
CA SER A 238 7.01 9.49 3.59
C SER A 238 6.53 9.59 5.03
N HIS A 239 5.57 8.75 5.45
CA HIS A 239 5.16 8.67 6.86
C HIS A 239 6.31 8.17 7.75
N ALA A 240 7.07 7.17 7.30
CA ALA A 240 8.27 6.72 8.02
C ALA A 240 9.32 7.85 8.15
N LEU A 241 9.57 8.62 7.08
CA LEU A 241 10.44 9.80 7.14
C LEU A 241 9.92 10.86 8.12
N ARG A 242 8.60 11.11 8.12
CA ARG A 242 7.95 12.01 9.09
C ARG A 242 8.19 11.53 10.52
N ASP A 243 8.05 10.24 10.78
CA ASP A 243 8.27 9.67 12.11
C ASP A 243 9.74 9.77 12.53
N PHE A 244 10.69 9.50 11.63
CA PHE A 244 12.12 9.73 11.90
C PHE A 244 12.43 11.20 12.18
N ARG A 245 11.76 12.13 11.50
CA ARG A 245 11.91 13.57 11.76
C ARG A 245 11.46 13.95 13.17
N ASN A 246 10.48 13.27 13.75
CA ASN A 246 9.99 13.58 15.11
C ASN A 246 11.07 13.37 16.20
N TYR A 247 12.14 12.62 15.90
CA TYR A 247 13.30 12.51 16.78
C TYR A 247 14.12 13.81 16.88
N ILE A 248 13.69 14.90 16.23
CA ILE A 248 14.15 16.25 16.57
C ILE A 248 13.87 16.61 18.03
N HIS A 249 12.89 15.96 18.65
CA HIS A 249 12.63 16.03 20.08
C HIS A 249 13.51 15.02 20.83
N PRO A 250 14.49 15.46 21.66
CA PRO A 250 15.46 14.54 22.28
C PRO A 250 14.83 13.45 23.16
N TYR A 251 13.73 13.75 23.87
CA TYR A 251 13.04 12.75 24.69
C TYR A 251 12.38 11.64 23.87
N GLU A 252 11.89 11.95 22.67
CA GLU A 252 11.33 10.97 21.74
C GLU A 252 12.43 10.06 21.19
N GLN A 253 13.61 10.62 20.93
CA GLN A 253 14.78 9.85 20.51
C GLN A 253 15.25 8.90 21.62
N VAL A 254 15.28 9.37 22.87
CA VAL A 254 15.70 8.57 24.03
C VAL A 254 14.69 7.44 24.32
N SER A 255 13.39 7.73 24.31
CA SER A 255 12.33 6.75 24.60
C SER A 255 12.35 5.59 23.59
N SER A 256 12.58 5.90 22.32
CA SER A 256 12.67 4.93 21.21
C SER A 256 14.06 4.26 21.10
N ARG A 257 15.07 4.76 21.84
CA ARG A 257 16.49 4.37 21.72
C ARG A 257 17.01 4.49 20.28
N PHE A 258 16.51 5.48 19.55
CA PHE A 258 16.84 5.67 18.15
C PHE A 258 18.24 6.30 17.99
N ASN A 259 19.12 5.59 17.29
CA ASN A 259 20.46 6.05 16.94
C ASN A 259 20.67 5.90 15.42
N PRO A 260 20.33 6.93 14.63
CA PRO A 260 20.42 6.83 13.18
C PRO A 260 21.88 6.77 12.73
N ASN A 261 22.11 6.02 11.66
CA ASN A 261 23.41 5.92 11.01
C ASN A 261 23.35 6.50 9.58
N ASP A 262 24.46 6.40 8.85
CA ASP A 262 24.55 6.88 7.46
C ASP A 262 23.54 6.18 6.53
N GLN A 263 23.23 4.90 6.77
CA GLN A 263 22.23 4.18 5.98
C GLN A 263 20.82 4.77 6.21
N THR A 264 20.45 5.00 7.48
CA THR A 264 19.16 5.66 7.81
C THR A 264 19.03 7.01 7.13
N ALA A 265 20.10 7.80 7.12
CA ALA A 265 20.16 9.09 6.44
C ALA A 265 19.97 8.98 4.92
N ARG A 266 20.65 8.00 4.27
CA ARG A 266 20.49 7.72 2.84
C ARG A 266 19.09 7.27 2.48
N ILE A 267 18.46 6.43 3.29
CA ILE A 267 17.07 6.02 3.08
C ILE A 267 16.16 7.26 3.12
N CYS A 268 16.26 8.08 4.17
CA CYS A 268 15.46 9.29 4.32
C CYS A 268 15.64 10.26 3.14
N TRP A 269 16.87 10.41 2.66
CA TRP A 269 17.17 11.20 1.47
C TRP A 269 16.53 10.63 0.20
N GLN A 270 16.55 9.31 0.04
CA GLN A 270 15.91 8.64 -1.10
C GLN A 270 14.39 8.76 -1.05
N VAL A 271 13.77 8.73 0.13
CA VAL A 271 12.33 9.00 0.29
C VAL A 271 11.96 10.39 -0.21
N LEU A 272 12.72 11.41 0.19
CA LEU A 272 12.50 12.78 -0.31
C LEU A 272 12.61 12.84 -1.85
N LYS A 273 13.66 12.24 -2.42
CA LYS A 273 13.85 12.20 -3.88
C LYS A 273 12.71 11.47 -4.61
N ALA A 274 12.27 10.33 -4.09
CA ALA A 274 11.17 9.56 -4.66
C ALA A 274 9.85 10.35 -4.65
N ALA A 275 9.56 11.06 -3.55
CA ALA A 275 8.40 11.94 -3.46
C ALA A 275 8.46 13.05 -4.51
N ILE A 276 9.59 13.74 -4.65
CA ILE A 276 9.72 14.82 -5.64
C ILE A 276 9.58 14.28 -7.06
N PHE A 277 10.17 13.13 -7.35
CA PHE A 277 10.04 12.50 -8.65
C PHE A 277 8.56 12.28 -9.02
N GLN A 278 7.76 11.69 -8.12
CA GLN A 278 6.32 11.50 -8.38
C GLN A 278 5.56 12.82 -8.50
N LEU A 279 5.89 13.81 -7.67
CA LEU A 279 5.28 15.14 -7.73
C LEU A 279 5.59 15.87 -9.05
N CYS A 280 6.76 15.63 -9.66
CA CYS A 280 7.11 16.14 -10.98
C CYS A 280 6.44 15.37 -12.13
N GLU A 281 6.18 14.07 -11.98
CA GLU A 281 5.53 13.24 -13.02
C GLU A 281 4.00 13.36 -13.05
N THR A 282 3.39 13.79 -11.94
CA THR A 282 1.94 13.97 -11.85
C THR A 282 1.53 15.10 -12.78
N LYS A 283 0.65 14.79 -13.76
CA LYS A 283 0.17 15.76 -14.75
C LYS A 283 -0.54 16.93 -14.03
N GLN A 284 0.05 18.12 -14.15
CA GLN A 284 -0.59 19.40 -13.81
C GLN A 284 -1.80 19.67 -14.71
#